data_AF-A0A022PS97-F1
#
_entry.id   AF-A0A022PS97-F1
#
_cell.length_a   1.000
_cell.length_b   1.000
_cell.length_c   1.000
_cell.angle_alpha   90.00
_cell.angle_beta   90.00
_cell.angle_gamma   90.00
#
_symmetry.space_group_name_H-M   'P 1'
#
loop_
_entity.id
_entity.type
_entity.pdbx_description
1 polymer ?
#
loop_
_entity_poly.entity_id
_entity_poly.type
_entity_poly.pdbx_seq_one_letter_code
_entity_poly.pdbx_strand_id
1 'polypeptide(L)'
;MKGKRGQFGKYIRNNVRPQETENISSCSDLFTNHTLLAFLLPLLTQPSTSPKYFQSWKPISLLIAGMELNAIQDKFERVAKKQKVSSSKSHEWMEQVGREIEQALASIIQWDDNDSSISIDQKITELKAKLQTIDSQSNLDRPQRELNIDFAKYQKLLEKILHPDLSKTYRNADFDPHIINQIITQHFYREGLFDVADCLVKEATETEAISLRVQFQEIHQIIDALKSKRNLGPALDWASANREKLKDSGSDIELKLHKLQFVDILQNRNRAEALKYIKTHLAPFASSHMKEIQKLMGSLLWFGKLDKSPYADMADPIHWENLSEELMKTYCNLSGQPFTDPLSVTVAAGVEGLPTLLKLASVMTGKKQDFQAMKQLPVPIELGKSFQFHSVFVCPVSRDQSSEENPPMLLPCGHVLCKQSINKLSKCNTRNFKCPYCPLDASVAQCKQLHF
;
A
#
# COMPACT_ATOMS: atom_id res chain seq x y z
N MET A 1 -42.85 -44.05 -25.07
CA MET A 1 -44.30 -43.98 -24.73
C MET A 1 -44.54 -42.85 -23.74
N LYS A 2 -45.82 -42.62 -23.34
CA LYS A 2 -46.33 -41.77 -22.23
C LYS A 2 -45.30 -41.59 -21.08
N GLY A 3 -45.09 -40.42 -20.47
CA GLY A 3 -46.06 -39.41 -20.01
C GLY A 3 -46.56 -39.77 -18.58
N LYS A 4 -47.01 -38.88 -17.70
CA LYS A 4 -47.27 -37.42 -17.72
C LYS A 4 -47.66 -36.98 -16.28
N ARG A 5 -47.31 -35.76 -15.84
CA ARG A 5 -48.01 -34.92 -14.79
C ARG A 5 -48.16 -35.54 -13.37
N GLY A 6 -47.70 -34.88 -12.30
CA GLY A 6 -48.45 -33.82 -11.60
C GLY A 6 -48.95 -34.32 -10.22
N GLN A 7 -49.63 -33.56 -9.34
CA GLN A 7 -50.15 -32.17 -9.41
C GLN A 7 -50.36 -31.54 -8.00
N PHE A 8 -50.20 -30.22 -7.92
CA PHE A 8 -50.90 -29.20 -7.08
C PHE A 8 -51.24 -29.40 -5.58
N GLY A 9 -50.82 -28.40 -4.78
CA GLY A 9 -51.69 -27.33 -4.23
C GLY A 9 -51.08 -25.95 -4.57
N LYS A 10 -51.74 -24.80 -4.87
CA LYS A 10 -53.15 -24.33 -4.77
C LYS A 10 -53.71 -24.33 -3.34
N TYR A 11 -54.49 -23.36 -2.85
CA TYR A 11 -55.33 -22.24 -3.38
C TYR A 11 -55.47 -21.16 -2.23
N ILE A 12 -56.04 -19.92 -2.24
CA ILE A 12 -56.83 -18.98 -3.09
C ILE A 12 -56.25 -17.55 -2.76
N ARG A 13 -55.89 -16.57 -3.61
CA ARG A 13 -56.57 -15.68 -4.61
C ARG A 13 -57.51 -14.58 -4.02
N ASN A 14 -57.25 -13.29 -4.32
CA ASN A 14 -58.16 -12.11 -4.41
C ASN A 14 -57.29 -10.82 -4.44
N ASN A 15 -57.22 -9.93 -5.43
CA ASN A 15 -57.99 -9.63 -6.66
C ASN A 15 -59.12 -8.59 -6.55
N VAL A 16 -58.76 -7.32 -6.29
CA VAL A 16 -59.53 -6.09 -6.59
C VAL A 16 -58.55 -5.00 -7.09
N ARG A 17 -58.95 -4.17 -8.07
CA ARG A 17 -58.25 -2.92 -8.47
C ARG A 17 -58.83 -1.73 -7.69
N PRO A 18 -58.06 -0.65 -7.48
CA PRO A 18 -58.28 0.51 -8.38
C PRO A 18 -57.09 0.84 -9.27
N GLN A 19 -57.30 1.76 -10.20
CA GLN A 19 -56.27 2.61 -10.79
C GLN A 19 -56.30 3.94 -10.03
N GLU A 20 -55.15 4.53 -9.72
CA GLU A 20 -54.77 5.88 -10.18
C GLU A 20 -53.35 6.25 -9.70
N THR A 21 -52.80 7.29 -10.32
CA THR A 21 -51.39 7.71 -10.26
C THR A 21 -51.08 8.58 -9.05
N GLU A 22 -49.85 8.50 -8.52
CA GLU A 22 -49.03 9.71 -8.30
C GLU A 22 -47.53 9.39 -8.06
N ASN A 23 -46.69 10.43 -8.10
CA ASN A 23 -45.23 10.31 -8.19
C ASN A 23 -44.53 10.22 -6.84
N ILE A 24 -43.68 9.19 -6.64
CA ILE A 24 -42.70 9.13 -5.54
C ILE A 24 -41.36 8.67 -6.12
N SER A 25 -40.54 9.61 -6.61
CA SER A 25 -39.25 9.30 -7.26
C SER A 25 -38.18 10.40 -7.13
N SER A 26 -38.19 11.17 -6.03
CA SER A 26 -37.29 12.34 -5.85
C SER A 26 -36.56 12.43 -4.51
N CYS A 27 -36.88 11.58 -3.52
CA CYS A 27 -36.32 11.67 -2.16
C CYS A 27 -35.36 10.52 -1.76
N SER A 28 -35.30 9.43 -2.52
CA SER A 28 -34.38 8.30 -2.25
C SER A 28 -32.91 8.65 -2.46
N ASP A 29 -32.62 9.45 -3.48
CA ASP A 29 -31.28 9.54 -4.08
C ASP A 29 -30.38 10.58 -3.37
N LEU A 30 -30.95 11.40 -2.48
CA LEU A 30 -30.23 12.37 -1.66
C LEU A 30 -29.57 11.73 -0.43
N PHE A 31 -30.18 10.70 0.17
CA PHE A 31 -29.70 10.09 1.42
C PHE A 31 -28.59 9.06 1.22
N THR A 32 -28.60 8.32 0.11
CA THR A 32 -27.59 7.29 -0.19
C THR A 32 -26.21 7.91 -0.49
N ASN A 33 -26.18 9.00 -1.25
CA ASN A 33 -24.94 9.63 -1.71
C ASN A 33 -24.15 10.35 -0.60
N HIS A 34 -24.82 10.97 0.37
CA HIS A 34 -24.13 11.62 1.50
C HIS A 34 -23.43 10.62 2.43
N THR A 35 -23.97 9.41 2.57
CA THR A 35 -23.41 8.35 3.44
C THR A 35 -22.08 7.80 2.88
N LEU A 36 -21.98 7.62 1.56
CA LEU A 36 -20.74 7.15 0.91
C LEU A 36 -19.57 8.14 1.09
N LEU A 37 -19.84 9.44 0.97
CA LEU A 37 -18.82 10.48 1.21
C LEU A 37 -18.35 10.49 2.68
N ALA A 38 -19.25 10.28 3.64
CA ALA A 38 -18.91 10.20 5.06
C ALA A 38 -18.04 8.98 5.42
N PHE A 39 -18.20 7.85 4.72
CA PHE A 39 -17.37 6.65 4.92
C PHE A 39 -15.99 6.72 4.24
N LEU A 40 -15.88 7.37 3.08
CA LEU A 40 -14.64 7.38 2.29
C LEU A 40 -13.64 8.48 2.71
N LEU A 41 -14.10 9.61 3.26
CA LEU A 41 -13.19 10.69 3.68
C LEU A 41 -12.21 10.27 4.81
N PRO A 42 -12.66 9.59 5.90
CA PRO A 42 -11.76 9.17 6.98
C PRO A 42 -10.67 8.21 6.52
N LEU A 43 -10.99 7.29 5.59
CA LEU A 43 -10.06 6.32 5.00
C LEU A 43 -8.91 6.97 4.20
N LEU A 44 -9.08 8.23 3.78
CA LEU A 44 -8.07 9.00 3.02
C LEU A 44 -7.37 10.08 3.85
N THR A 45 -7.78 10.33 5.09
CA THR A 45 -7.35 11.53 5.85
C THR A 45 -6.97 11.29 7.32
N GLN A 46 -7.12 10.07 7.87
CA GLN A 46 -6.67 9.76 9.23
C GLN A 46 -5.46 8.79 9.25
N PRO A 47 -4.44 9.02 10.11
CA PRO A 47 -3.47 7.99 10.44
C PRO A 47 -4.17 6.86 11.19
N SER A 48 -4.00 5.61 10.74
CA SER A 48 -4.87 4.50 11.11
C SER A 48 -4.66 3.98 12.54
N THR A 49 -5.76 3.86 13.29
CA THR A 49 -5.80 3.31 14.65
C THR A 49 -6.06 1.80 14.70
N SER A 50 -5.75 1.07 13.62
CA SER A 50 -5.79 -0.40 13.54
C SER A 50 -4.63 -0.95 12.67
N PRO A 51 -3.48 -1.35 13.27
CA PRO A 51 -2.21 -1.43 12.54
C PRO A 51 -1.94 -2.73 11.76
N LYS A 52 -2.77 -3.78 11.89
CA LYS A 52 -2.34 -5.16 11.54
C LYS A 52 -2.29 -5.53 10.05
N TYR A 53 -2.99 -4.82 9.15
CA TYR A 53 -3.10 -5.24 7.74
C TYR A 53 -2.54 -4.25 6.70
N PHE A 54 -2.25 -3.00 7.07
CA PHE A 54 -1.80 -1.97 6.11
C PHE A 54 -0.27 -1.79 6.04
N GLN A 55 0.50 -2.35 6.97
CA GLN A 55 1.96 -2.13 7.00
C GLN A 55 2.71 -2.79 5.83
N SER A 56 2.22 -3.92 5.29
CA SER A 56 2.76 -4.58 4.09
C SER A 56 2.39 -3.87 2.78
N TRP A 57 1.48 -2.88 2.82
CA TRP A 57 0.97 -2.15 1.65
C TRP A 57 1.70 -0.82 1.39
N LYS A 58 2.88 -0.61 2.01
CA LYS A 58 3.76 0.56 1.75
C LYS A 58 4.03 0.83 0.26
N PRO A 59 4.24 -0.16 -0.64
CA PRO A 59 4.37 0.10 -2.08
C PRO A 59 3.13 0.76 -2.69
N ILE A 60 1.93 0.41 -2.21
CA ILE A 60 0.67 0.97 -2.71
C ILE A 60 0.46 2.41 -2.20
N SER A 61 1.06 2.79 -1.07
CA SER A 61 1.13 4.20 -0.64
C SER A 61 2.11 5.06 -1.47
N LEU A 62 3.18 4.47 -2.02
CA LEU A 62 4.08 5.13 -2.97
C LEU A 62 3.43 5.29 -4.35
N LEU A 63 2.68 4.28 -4.79
CA LEU A 63 1.82 4.34 -5.98
C LEU A 63 0.82 5.49 -5.94
N ILE A 64 0.17 5.68 -4.79
CA ILE A 64 -0.72 6.82 -4.56
C ILE A 64 0.03 8.13 -4.86
N ALA A 65 1.28 8.30 -4.42
CA ALA A 65 2.09 9.48 -4.73
C ALA A 65 2.52 9.60 -6.21
N GLY A 66 2.55 8.51 -6.98
CA GLY A 66 2.87 8.49 -8.41
C GLY A 66 1.67 8.62 -9.36
N MET A 67 0.44 8.47 -8.87
CA MET A 67 -0.80 8.66 -9.63
C MET A 67 -1.05 10.14 -9.97
N GLU A 68 -1.98 10.44 -10.88
CA GLU A 68 -2.42 11.82 -11.19
C GLU A 68 -3.25 12.44 -10.01
N LEU A 69 -2.80 12.30 -8.76
CA LEU A 69 -3.49 12.82 -7.56
C LEU A 69 -3.85 14.30 -7.70
N ASN A 70 -2.95 15.11 -8.23
CA ASN A 70 -3.20 16.53 -8.45
C ASN A 70 -4.40 16.75 -9.40
N ALA A 71 -4.59 15.89 -10.41
CA ALA A 71 -5.75 15.96 -11.31
C ALA A 71 -7.03 15.40 -10.67
N ILE A 72 -6.92 14.40 -9.78
CA ILE A 72 -8.03 13.90 -8.96
C ILE A 72 -8.48 15.00 -8.00
N GLN A 73 -7.56 15.62 -7.27
CA GLN A 73 -7.79 16.73 -6.35
C GLN A 73 -8.37 17.95 -7.09
N ASP A 74 -7.78 18.37 -8.21
CA ASP A 74 -8.29 19.48 -9.03
C ASP A 74 -9.75 19.27 -9.45
N LYS A 75 -10.14 18.04 -9.80
CA LYS A 75 -11.53 17.72 -10.13
C LYS A 75 -12.41 17.63 -8.90
N PHE A 76 -11.94 17.00 -7.82
CA PHE A 76 -12.66 16.92 -6.55
C PHE A 76 -12.95 18.32 -5.98
N GLU A 77 -11.97 19.21 -5.99
CA GLU A 77 -12.14 20.61 -5.59
C GLU A 77 -13.14 21.35 -6.47
N ARG A 78 -13.16 21.12 -7.78
CA ARG A 78 -14.20 21.69 -8.67
C ARG A 78 -15.59 21.18 -8.29
N VAL A 79 -15.74 19.88 -8.05
CA VAL A 79 -17.00 19.28 -7.59
C VAL A 79 -17.43 19.87 -6.25
N ALA A 80 -16.54 19.96 -5.26
CA ALA A 80 -16.82 20.56 -3.95
C ALA A 80 -17.18 22.05 -4.04
N LYS A 81 -16.50 22.81 -4.90
CA LYS A 81 -16.81 24.23 -5.18
C LYS A 81 -18.20 24.36 -5.83
N LYS A 82 -18.56 23.49 -6.79
CA LYS A 82 -19.92 23.42 -7.37
C LYS A 82 -20.97 22.99 -6.34
N GLN A 83 -20.67 22.03 -5.48
CA GLN A 83 -21.56 21.54 -4.42
C GLN A 83 -21.89 22.66 -3.42
N LYS A 84 -20.88 23.43 -2.99
CA LYS A 84 -21.10 24.58 -2.11
C LYS A 84 -21.99 25.64 -2.76
N VAL A 85 -21.78 25.95 -4.04
CA VAL A 85 -22.63 26.93 -4.78
C VAL A 85 -24.06 26.41 -4.96
N SER A 86 -24.24 25.12 -5.28
CA SER A 86 -25.59 24.52 -5.42
C SER A 86 -26.31 24.51 -4.07
N SER A 87 -25.63 24.09 -3.00
CA SER A 87 -26.19 24.05 -1.64
C SER A 87 -26.56 25.44 -1.11
N SER A 88 -25.71 26.45 -1.34
CA SER A 88 -26.00 27.85 -1.01
C SER A 88 -27.31 28.31 -1.68
N LYS A 89 -27.43 28.13 -3.00
CA LYS A 89 -28.62 28.51 -3.76
C LYS A 89 -29.88 27.74 -3.38
N SER A 90 -29.76 26.45 -3.05
CA SER A 90 -30.87 25.67 -2.49
C SER A 90 -31.31 26.22 -1.13
N HIS A 91 -30.37 26.65 -0.28
CA HIS A 91 -30.67 27.23 1.03
C HIS A 91 -31.30 28.63 0.90
N GLU A 92 -30.72 29.51 0.07
CA GLU A 92 -31.27 30.84 -0.29
C GLU A 92 -32.71 30.75 -0.81
N TRP A 93 -33.01 29.74 -1.65
CA TRP A 93 -34.36 29.48 -2.16
C TRP A 93 -35.31 28.95 -1.07
N MET A 94 -34.86 27.99 -0.24
CA MET A 94 -35.66 27.48 0.88
C MET A 94 -35.97 28.57 1.91
N GLU A 95 -35.02 29.45 2.22
CA GLU A 95 -35.27 30.62 3.07
C GLU A 95 -36.30 31.56 2.46
N GLN A 96 -36.23 31.85 1.15
CA GLN A 96 -37.19 32.76 0.54
C GLN A 96 -38.61 32.17 0.56
N VAL A 97 -38.76 30.90 0.23
CA VAL A 97 -40.05 30.18 0.33
C VAL A 97 -40.55 30.18 1.78
N GLY A 98 -39.67 29.96 2.76
CA GLY A 98 -39.99 30.08 4.18
C GLY A 98 -40.51 31.48 4.55
N ARG A 99 -39.81 32.55 4.14
CA ARG A 99 -40.19 33.94 4.39
C ARG A 99 -41.56 34.30 3.80
N GLU A 100 -41.89 33.86 2.58
CA GLU A 100 -43.23 34.10 2.01
C GLU A 100 -44.33 33.39 2.81
N ILE A 101 -44.09 32.15 3.24
CA ILE A 101 -45.03 31.35 4.04
C ILE A 101 -45.22 31.99 5.43
N GLU A 102 -44.15 32.40 6.09
CA GLU A 102 -44.19 33.09 7.39
C GLU A 102 -44.92 34.43 7.29
N GLN A 103 -44.68 35.23 6.24
CA GLN A 103 -45.41 36.48 6.01
C GLN A 103 -46.90 36.25 5.76
N ALA A 104 -47.25 35.22 4.97
CA ALA A 104 -48.66 34.86 4.74
C ALA A 104 -49.34 34.37 6.03
N LEU A 105 -48.67 33.54 6.84
CA LEU A 105 -49.17 33.07 8.13
C LEU A 105 -49.36 34.23 9.11
N ALA A 106 -48.38 35.13 9.26
CA ALA A 106 -48.51 36.32 10.10
C ALA A 106 -49.67 37.21 9.63
N SER A 107 -49.84 37.38 8.33
CA SER A 107 -50.94 38.14 7.72
C SER A 107 -52.32 37.48 7.88
N ILE A 108 -52.39 36.18 8.20
CA ILE A 108 -53.62 35.45 8.53
C ILE A 108 -53.88 35.49 10.05
N ILE A 109 -52.83 35.38 10.88
CA ILE A 109 -52.94 35.39 12.35
C ILE A 109 -53.26 36.79 12.90
N GLN A 110 -52.85 37.86 12.21
CA GLN A 110 -53.20 39.26 12.54
C GLN A 110 -54.56 39.70 11.96
N TRP A 111 -55.38 38.78 11.47
CA TRP A 111 -56.71 39.08 10.93
C TRP A 111 -57.76 39.01 12.05
N ASP A 112 -58.61 40.03 12.13
CA ASP A 112 -59.65 40.19 13.16
C ASP A 112 -61.03 40.12 12.48
N ASP A 113 -62.00 39.46 13.12
CA ASP A 113 -63.23 38.92 12.50
C ASP A 113 -64.25 39.99 12.02
N ASN A 114 -63.93 41.28 12.14
CA ASN A 114 -64.88 42.40 12.03
C ASN A 114 -64.94 43.11 10.66
N ASP A 115 -64.07 42.81 9.68
CA ASP A 115 -64.08 43.52 8.38
C ASP A 115 -64.22 42.57 7.18
N SER A 116 -65.47 42.36 6.76
CA SER A 116 -65.87 41.35 5.77
C SER A 116 -65.78 41.85 4.32
N SER A 117 -64.62 41.69 3.68
CA SER A 117 -64.52 41.78 2.20
C SER A 117 -63.39 40.97 1.54
N ILE A 118 -62.29 40.71 2.25
CA ILE A 118 -61.12 39.96 1.73
C ILE A 118 -61.12 38.54 2.31
N SER A 119 -61.46 37.54 1.50
CA SER A 119 -61.40 36.13 1.95
C SER A 119 -59.95 35.67 2.17
N ILE A 120 -59.78 34.72 3.10
CA ILE A 120 -58.54 33.93 3.28
C ILE A 120 -58.08 33.32 1.93
N ASP A 121 -59.01 32.95 1.05
CA ASP A 121 -58.74 32.46 -0.31
C ASP A 121 -57.90 33.44 -1.15
N GLN A 122 -58.09 34.75 -0.96
CA GLN A 122 -57.32 35.78 -1.67
C GLN A 122 -55.88 35.82 -1.18
N LYS A 123 -55.64 35.73 0.13
CA LYS A 123 -54.28 35.63 0.70
C LYS A 123 -53.58 34.32 0.30
N ILE A 124 -54.31 33.21 0.23
CA ILE A 124 -53.80 31.92 -0.29
C ILE A 124 -53.47 32.03 -1.79
N THR A 125 -54.30 32.73 -2.56
CA THR A 125 -54.06 32.97 -4.00
C THR A 125 -52.86 33.90 -4.22
N GLU A 126 -52.68 34.92 -3.38
CA GLU A 126 -51.51 35.81 -3.40
C GLU A 126 -50.22 35.04 -3.05
N LEU A 127 -50.21 34.23 -1.98
CA LEU A 127 -49.09 33.35 -1.65
C LEU A 127 -48.77 32.39 -2.80
N LYS A 128 -49.78 31.78 -3.41
CA LYS A 128 -49.62 30.91 -4.58
C LYS A 128 -48.99 31.67 -5.76
N ALA A 129 -49.40 32.90 -6.03
CA ALA A 129 -48.80 33.74 -7.06
C ALA A 129 -47.33 34.09 -6.74
N LYS A 130 -47.02 34.47 -5.49
CA LYS A 130 -45.63 34.75 -5.05
C LYS A 130 -44.73 33.53 -5.20
N LEU A 131 -45.18 32.36 -4.73
CA LEU A 131 -44.47 31.09 -4.88
C LEU A 131 -44.33 30.65 -6.36
N GLN A 132 -45.23 31.07 -7.24
CA GLN A 132 -45.09 30.87 -8.70
C GLN A 132 -44.10 31.87 -9.34
N THR A 133 -43.97 33.10 -8.83
CA THR A 133 -42.94 34.06 -9.27
C THR A 133 -41.55 33.76 -8.73
N ILE A 134 -41.43 33.03 -7.61
CA ILE A 134 -40.17 32.44 -7.15
C ILE A 134 -39.88 31.22 -8.01
N ASP A 135 -39.39 31.46 -9.25
CA ASP A 135 -39.10 30.44 -10.25
C ASP A 135 -38.19 29.35 -9.69
N SER A 136 -38.85 28.24 -9.35
CA SER A 136 -38.32 27.10 -8.61
C SER A 136 -37.55 26.12 -9.50
N GLN A 137 -37.59 26.31 -10.83
CA GLN A 137 -36.91 25.42 -11.77
C GLN A 137 -35.66 26.10 -12.35
N SER A 138 -35.73 27.31 -12.91
CA SER A 138 -34.58 27.87 -13.63
C SER A 138 -33.36 28.17 -12.72
N ASN A 139 -33.61 28.59 -11.47
CA ASN A 139 -32.56 28.98 -10.53
C ASN A 139 -31.80 27.82 -9.90
N LEU A 140 -32.47 26.67 -9.70
CA LEU A 140 -31.90 25.48 -9.06
C LEU A 140 -31.35 24.47 -10.07
N ASP A 141 -32.01 24.29 -11.22
CA ASP A 141 -31.57 23.37 -12.26
C ASP A 141 -30.15 23.68 -12.75
N ARG A 142 -29.81 24.95 -12.95
CA ARG A 142 -28.50 25.30 -13.50
C ARG A 142 -27.34 24.91 -12.57
N PRO A 143 -27.29 25.30 -11.28
CA PRO A 143 -26.30 24.80 -10.33
C PRO A 143 -26.24 23.28 -10.24
N GLN A 144 -27.39 22.60 -10.20
CA GLN A 144 -27.47 21.14 -10.06
C GLN A 144 -26.98 20.40 -11.33
N ARG A 145 -27.33 20.90 -12.52
CA ARG A 145 -26.81 20.40 -13.81
C ARG A 145 -25.30 20.63 -13.92
N GLU A 146 -24.80 21.81 -13.54
CA GLU A 146 -23.35 22.09 -13.53
C GLU A 146 -22.58 21.17 -12.57
N LEU A 147 -23.14 20.88 -11.37
CA LEU A 147 -22.61 19.89 -10.43
C LEU A 147 -22.61 18.48 -11.02
N ASN A 148 -23.74 18.00 -11.55
CA ASN A 148 -23.85 16.66 -12.12
C ASN A 148 -22.86 16.43 -13.27
N ILE A 149 -22.65 17.46 -14.10
CA ILE A 149 -21.68 17.44 -15.21
C ILE A 149 -20.23 17.30 -14.67
N ASP A 150 -19.83 18.06 -13.65
CA ASP A 150 -18.47 17.98 -13.11
C ASP A 150 -18.26 16.72 -12.25
N PHE A 151 -19.30 16.23 -11.55
CA PHE A 151 -19.28 14.94 -10.86
C PHE A 151 -19.08 13.77 -11.83
N ALA A 152 -19.81 13.74 -12.96
CA ALA A 152 -19.62 12.73 -14.00
C ALA A 152 -18.21 12.78 -14.64
N LYS A 153 -17.59 13.97 -14.74
CA LYS A 153 -16.18 14.12 -15.17
C LYS A 153 -15.17 13.64 -14.12
N TYR A 154 -15.54 13.67 -12.85
CA TYR A 154 -14.73 13.18 -11.72
C TYR A 154 -14.81 11.64 -11.62
N GLN A 155 -16.02 11.07 -11.65
CA GLN A 155 -16.23 9.62 -11.70
C GLN A 155 -15.44 8.98 -12.87
N LYS A 156 -15.55 9.53 -14.09
CA LYS A 156 -14.78 9.05 -15.25
C LYS A 156 -13.27 9.21 -15.14
N LEU A 157 -12.76 10.04 -14.21
CA LEU A 157 -11.34 10.09 -13.90
C LEU A 157 -10.94 8.98 -12.91
N LEU A 158 -11.75 8.78 -11.86
CA LEU A 158 -11.56 7.69 -10.91
C LEU A 158 -11.60 6.33 -11.62
N GLU A 159 -12.59 6.08 -12.48
CA GLU A 159 -12.69 4.85 -13.29
C GLU A 159 -11.43 4.62 -14.13
N LYS A 160 -10.94 5.65 -14.85
CA LYS A 160 -9.72 5.58 -15.67
C LYS A 160 -8.47 5.24 -14.85
N ILE A 161 -8.37 5.75 -13.62
CA ILE A 161 -7.16 5.65 -12.79
C ILE A 161 -7.17 4.41 -11.88
N LEU A 162 -8.32 4.04 -11.31
CA LEU A 162 -8.47 2.92 -10.39
C LEU A 162 -8.75 1.59 -11.12
N HIS A 163 -9.35 1.65 -12.32
CA HIS A 163 -9.68 0.49 -13.15
C HIS A 163 -9.14 0.62 -14.58
N PRO A 164 -7.82 0.81 -14.77
CA PRO A 164 -7.21 0.78 -16.10
C PRO A 164 -7.37 -0.61 -16.74
N ASP A 165 -7.61 -0.62 -18.06
CA ASP A 165 -7.75 -1.86 -18.84
C ASP A 165 -6.39 -2.55 -19.04
N LEU A 166 -6.10 -3.51 -18.17
CA LEU A 166 -4.83 -4.26 -18.17
C LEU A 166 -4.76 -5.35 -19.25
N SER A 167 -5.87 -5.67 -19.94
CA SER A 167 -5.90 -6.75 -20.94
C SER A 167 -4.92 -6.49 -22.10
N LYS A 168 -4.71 -5.22 -22.44
CA LYS A 168 -3.83 -4.75 -23.52
C LYS A 168 -2.35 -4.74 -23.13
N THR A 169 -2.03 -4.74 -21.83
CA THR A 169 -0.67 -4.88 -21.31
C THR A 169 -0.26 -6.31 -21.05
N TYR A 170 -1.21 -7.25 -21.03
CA TYR A 170 -0.92 -8.65 -20.77
C TYR A 170 -0.09 -9.26 -21.89
N ARG A 171 1.07 -9.81 -21.49
CA ARG A 171 1.89 -10.70 -22.29
C ARG A 171 1.73 -12.11 -21.73
N ASN A 172 1.69 -13.11 -22.61
CA ASN A 172 1.82 -14.51 -22.18
C ASN A 172 3.26 -14.72 -21.69
N ALA A 173 3.51 -14.46 -20.42
CA ALA A 173 4.71 -14.92 -19.74
C ALA A 173 4.51 -16.40 -19.38
N ASP A 174 5.49 -17.22 -19.74
CA ASP A 174 5.53 -18.62 -19.35
C ASP A 174 6.05 -18.67 -17.90
N PHE A 175 5.12 -18.78 -16.94
CA PHE A 175 5.41 -18.83 -15.53
C PHE A 175 5.45 -20.29 -15.06
N ASP A 176 6.52 -20.68 -14.37
CA ASP A 176 6.54 -21.94 -13.63
C ASP A 176 5.50 -21.89 -12.49
N PRO A 177 4.46 -22.75 -12.50
CA PRO A 177 3.43 -22.76 -11.47
C PRO A 177 3.99 -23.09 -10.09
N HIS A 178 5.01 -23.94 -10.00
CA HIS A 178 5.62 -24.33 -8.72
C HIS A 178 6.32 -23.13 -8.09
N ILE A 179 7.12 -22.39 -8.85
CA ILE A 179 7.78 -21.17 -8.35
C ILE A 179 6.75 -20.14 -7.86
N ILE A 180 5.64 -19.95 -8.57
CA ILE A 180 4.54 -19.08 -8.11
C ILE A 180 3.91 -19.60 -6.80
N ASN A 181 3.57 -20.90 -6.74
CA ASN A 181 2.95 -21.49 -5.55
C ASN A 181 3.86 -21.41 -4.33
N GLN A 182 5.17 -21.63 -4.50
CA GLN A 182 6.18 -21.50 -3.45
C GLN A 182 6.31 -20.05 -2.96
N ILE A 183 6.35 -19.06 -3.86
CA ILE A 183 6.37 -17.63 -3.50
C ILE A 183 5.10 -17.23 -2.71
N ILE A 184 3.91 -17.64 -3.16
CA ILE A 184 2.64 -17.33 -2.47
C ILE A 184 2.57 -18.03 -1.11
N THR A 185 3.03 -19.29 -1.03
CA THR A 185 3.10 -20.06 0.22
C THR A 185 4.07 -19.42 1.22
N GLN A 186 5.26 -19.01 0.75
CA GLN A 186 6.25 -18.29 1.55
C GLN A 186 5.69 -16.97 2.08
N HIS A 187 4.98 -16.20 1.25
CA HIS A 187 4.27 -14.98 1.67
C HIS A 187 3.25 -15.26 2.78
N PHE A 188 2.38 -16.27 2.62
CA PHE A 188 1.38 -16.60 3.63
C PHE A 188 2.01 -17.06 4.96
N TYR A 189 3.03 -17.91 4.95
CA TYR A 189 3.76 -18.25 6.18
C TYR A 189 4.43 -17.02 6.81
N ARG A 190 4.97 -16.12 5.99
CA ARG A 190 5.65 -14.90 6.43
C ARG A 190 4.70 -13.91 7.12
N GLU A 191 3.49 -13.71 6.60
CA GLU A 191 2.45 -12.90 7.25
C GLU A 191 1.74 -13.64 8.41
N GLY A 192 2.04 -14.92 8.63
CA GLY A 192 1.50 -15.73 9.74
C GLY A 192 0.15 -16.42 9.43
N LEU A 193 -0.23 -16.50 8.16
CA LEU A 193 -1.46 -17.13 7.66
C LEU A 193 -1.27 -18.64 7.45
N PHE A 194 -0.80 -19.34 8.49
CA PHE A 194 -0.38 -20.75 8.43
C PHE A 194 -1.45 -21.68 7.86
N ASP A 195 -2.72 -21.53 8.23
CA ASP A 195 -3.81 -22.40 7.76
C ASP A 195 -4.07 -22.24 6.24
N VAL A 196 -3.87 -21.03 5.71
CA VAL A 196 -4.04 -20.72 4.27
C VAL A 196 -2.89 -21.31 3.46
N ALA A 197 -1.65 -21.12 3.95
CA ALA A 197 -0.45 -21.74 3.39
C ALA A 197 -0.53 -23.28 3.42
N ASP A 198 -0.95 -23.85 4.56
CA ASP A 198 -1.16 -25.29 4.74
C ASP A 198 -2.28 -25.85 3.84
N CYS A 199 -3.21 -25.02 3.35
CA CYS A 199 -4.21 -25.43 2.36
C CYS A 199 -3.59 -25.43 0.95
N LEU A 200 -2.95 -24.33 0.56
CA LEU A 200 -2.28 -24.18 -0.73
C LEU A 200 -1.21 -25.27 -0.95
N VAL A 201 -0.39 -25.59 0.05
CA VAL A 201 0.60 -26.68 -0.01
C VAL A 201 -0.02 -28.04 -0.31
N LYS A 202 -1.22 -28.33 0.21
CA LYS A 202 -1.92 -29.61 -0.03
C LYS A 202 -2.57 -29.65 -1.42
N GLU A 203 -3.12 -28.53 -1.88
CA GLU A 203 -3.79 -28.42 -3.18
C GLU A 203 -2.80 -28.37 -4.34
N ALA A 204 -1.68 -27.65 -4.18
CA ALA A 204 -0.61 -27.53 -5.17
C ALA A 204 0.47 -28.64 -5.07
N THR A 205 0.43 -29.48 -4.03
CA THR A 205 1.39 -30.56 -3.75
C THR A 205 2.85 -30.12 -3.47
N GLU A 206 3.03 -28.88 -3.01
CA GLU A 206 4.33 -28.23 -2.73
C GLU A 206 5.03 -28.75 -1.45
N THR A 207 5.49 -29.99 -1.46
CA THR A 207 6.09 -30.64 -0.27
C THR A 207 7.35 -29.94 0.26
N GLU A 208 8.09 -29.23 -0.58
CA GLU A 208 9.32 -28.50 -0.19
C GLU A 208 9.05 -27.37 0.82
N ALA A 209 7.87 -26.73 0.71
CA ALA A 209 7.48 -25.59 1.55
C ALA A 209 7.17 -25.97 3.02
N ILE A 210 7.08 -27.27 3.34
CA ILE A 210 6.92 -27.76 4.72
C ILE A 210 8.12 -27.33 5.60
N SER A 211 9.30 -27.16 5.01
CA SER A 211 10.50 -26.64 5.69
C SER A 211 10.32 -25.19 6.16
N LEU A 212 9.79 -24.32 5.28
CA LEU A 212 9.51 -22.91 5.56
C LEU A 212 8.47 -22.74 6.67
N ARG A 213 7.46 -23.61 6.70
CA ARG A 213 6.40 -23.62 7.73
C ARG A 213 6.97 -23.59 9.15
N VAL A 214 7.93 -24.47 9.44
CA VAL A 214 8.52 -24.60 10.79
C VAL A 214 9.33 -23.37 11.16
N GLN A 215 10.13 -22.86 10.22
CA GLN A 215 10.93 -21.65 10.40
C GLN A 215 10.04 -20.43 10.71
N PHE A 216 9.02 -20.18 9.88
CA PHE A 216 8.10 -19.07 10.11
C PHE A 216 7.26 -19.24 11.38
N GLN A 217 6.90 -20.47 11.77
CA GLN A 217 6.20 -20.74 13.03
C GLN A 217 7.07 -20.42 14.26
N GLU A 218 8.38 -20.64 14.22
CA GLU A 218 9.31 -20.25 15.30
C GLU A 218 9.34 -18.72 15.47
N ILE A 219 9.66 -17.97 14.41
CA ILE A 219 9.79 -16.50 14.50
C ILE A 219 8.46 -15.81 14.83
N HIS A 220 7.31 -16.33 14.37
CA HIS A 220 6.00 -15.82 14.78
C HIS A 220 5.70 -16.05 16.28
N GLN A 221 6.12 -17.18 16.86
CA GLN A 221 6.01 -17.39 18.32
C GLN A 221 6.89 -16.41 19.11
N ILE A 222 8.11 -16.15 18.63
CA ILE A 222 9.03 -15.18 19.23
C ILE A 222 8.46 -13.75 19.13
N ILE A 223 7.92 -13.37 17.97
CA ILE A 223 7.33 -12.05 17.74
C ILE A 223 6.03 -11.84 18.55
N ASP A 224 5.19 -12.86 18.71
CA ASP A 224 4.02 -12.78 19.59
C ASP A 224 4.40 -12.68 21.08
N ALA A 225 5.42 -13.43 21.52
CA ALA A 225 5.98 -13.28 22.86
C ALA A 225 6.47 -11.85 23.10
N LEU A 226 7.19 -11.27 22.14
CA LEU A 226 7.71 -9.91 22.19
C LEU A 226 6.60 -8.84 22.17
N LYS A 227 5.68 -8.88 21.20
CA LYS A 227 4.62 -7.87 21.03
C LYS A 227 3.49 -8.00 22.05
N SER A 228 2.87 -9.18 22.11
CA SER A 228 1.61 -9.42 22.81
C SER A 228 1.82 -9.69 24.30
N LYS A 229 2.91 -10.40 24.65
CA LYS A 229 3.20 -10.85 26.02
C LYS A 229 4.30 -10.05 26.72
N ARG A 230 4.91 -9.08 26.02
CA ARG A 230 6.08 -8.29 26.48
C ARG A 230 7.23 -9.14 27.03
N ASN A 231 7.38 -10.36 26.51
CA ASN A 231 8.37 -11.33 26.93
C ASN A 231 9.53 -11.39 25.93
N LEU A 232 10.69 -10.88 26.34
CA LEU A 232 11.92 -10.88 25.55
C LEU A 232 12.69 -12.21 25.61
N GLY A 233 12.33 -13.13 26.51
CA GLY A 233 13.04 -14.40 26.73
C GLY A 233 13.29 -15.19 25.44
N PRO A 234 12.25 -15.60 24.69
CA PRO A 234 12.43 -16.38 23.46
C PRO A 234 13.31 -15.69 22.39
N ALA A 235 13.28 -14.35 22.33
CA ALA A 235 14.10 -13.59 21.41
C ALA A 235 15.58 -13.52 21.87
N LEU A 236 15.81 -13.41 23.18
CA LEU A 236 17.15 -13.44 23.80
C LEU A 236 17.78 -14.84 23.72
N ASP A 237 16.99 -15.89 23.90
CA ASP A 237 17.42 -17.28 23.76
C ASP A 237 17.81 -17.58 22.30
N TRP A 238 16.96 -17.20 21.34
CA TRP A 238 17.25 -17.31 19.90
C TRP A 238 18.50 -16.53 19.48
N ALA A 239 18.65 -15.30 19.98
CA ALA A 239 19.82 -14.47 19.69
C ALA A 239 21.10 -15.07 20.28
N SER A 240 21.06 -15.57 21.51
CA SER A 240 22.17 -16.26 22.16
C SER A 240 22.58 -17.53 21.40
N ALA A 241 21.60 -18.31 20.92
CA ALA A 241 21.83 -19.52 20.13
C ALA A 241 22.45 -19.24 18.75
N ASN A 242 22.23 -18.05 18.18
CA ASN A 242 22.76 -17.66 16.87
C ASN A 242 23.90 -16.62 16.94
N ARG A 243 24.44 -16.33 18.13
CA ARG A 243 25.37 -15.22 18.40
C ARG A 243 26.54 -15.08 17.42
N GLU A 244 27.21 -16.17 17.06
CA GLU A 244 28.36 -16.08 16.16
C GLU A 244 27.93 -15.70 14.73
N LYS A 245 26.84 -16.28 14.21
CA LYS A 245 26.27 -15.86 12.91
C LYS A 245 25.81 -14.39 12.93
N LEU A 246 25.31 -13.91 14.07
CA LEU A 246 24.93 -12.51 14.25
C LEU A 246 26.14 -11.57 14.19
N LYS A 247 27.29 -11.97 14.76
CA LYS A 247 28.56 -11.22 14.59
C LYS A 247 29.03 -11.23 13.14
N ASP A 248 29.03 -12.39 12.49
CA ASP A 248 29.49 -12.56 11.10
C ASP A 248 28.65 -11.72 10.12
N SER A 249 27.36 -11.55 10.40
CA SER A 249 26.45 -10.68 9.65
C SER A 249 26.41 -9.21 10.11
N GLY A 250 27.20 -8.83 11.13
CA GLY A 250 27.26 -7.47 11.67
C GLY A 250 25.98 -6.99 12.37
N SER A 251 25.19 -7.90 12.94
CA SER A 251 23.87 -7.60 13.51
C SER A 251 23.89 -7.34 15.02
N ASP A 252 23.66 -6.08 15.42
CA ASP A 252 23.50 -5.62 16.80
C ASP A 252 22.19 -6.09 17.51
N ILE A 253 21.46 -7.06 16.95
CA ILE A 253 20.12 -7.44 17.44
C ILE A 253 20.14 -7.93 18.91
N GLU A 254 21.15 -8.72 19.29
CA GLU A 254 21.30 -9.26 20.65
C GLU A 254 21.52 -8.13 21.68
N LEU A 255 22.37 -7.16 21.32
CA LEU A 255 22.57 -5.94 22.11
C LEU A 255 21.25 -5.18 22.27
N LYS A 256 20.48 -4.96 21.19
CA LYS A 256 19.21 -4.23 21.22
C LYS A 256 18.16 -4.93 22.09
N LEU A 257 18.07 -6.26 22.04
CA LEU A 257 17.22 -7.06 22.93
C LEU A 257 17.62 -6.90 24.40
N HIS A 258 18.92 -6.94 24.71
CA HIS A 258 19.42 -6.67 26.07
C HIS A 258 19.16 -5.23 26.54
N LYS A 259 19.20 -4.21 25.66
CA LYS A 259 18.79 -2.83 26.01
C LYS A 259 17.31 -2.80 26.40
N LEU A 260 16.44 -3.41 25.59
CA LEU A 260 15.00 -3.34 25.80
C LEU A 260 14.60 -4.09 27.09
N GLN A 261 15.25 -5.22 27.38
CA GLN A 261 15.03 -5.95 28.64
C GLN A 261 15.54 -5.17 29.86
N PHE A 262 16.65 -4.43 29.73
CA PHE A 262 17.11 -3.52 30.79
C PHE A 262 16.10 -2.39 31.06
N VAL A 263 15.54 -1.78 30.00
CA VAL A 263 14.53 -0.72 30.13
C VAL A 263 13.25 -1.26 30.79
N ASP A 264 12.77 -2.43 30.38
CA ASP A 264 11.62 -3.10 31.01
C ASP A 264 11.83 -3.33 32.52
N ILE A 265 12.99 -3.87 32.93
CA ILE A 265 13.32 -4.06 34.36
C ILE A 265 13.41 -2.71 35.10
N LEU A 266 13.92 -1.67 34.44
CA LEU A 266 14.03 -0.31 35.00
C LEU A 266 12.68 0.40 35.13
N GLN A 267 11.71 0.11 34.27
CA GLN A 267 10.35 0.65 34.34
C GLN A 267 9.48 -0.14 35.34
N ASN A 268 9.48 -1.48 35.22
CA ASN A 268 8.44 -2.35 35.77
C ASN A 268 8.89 -3.16 37.01
N ARG A 269 10.19 -3.15 37.38
CA ARG A 269 10.73 -3.90 38.52
C ARG A 269 11.46 -3.01 39.52
N ASN A 270 12.80 -3.00 39.49
CA ASN A 270 13.62 -2.29 40.47
C ASN A 270 15.03 -1.98 39.93
N ARG A 271 15.62 -0.89 40.44
CA ARG A 271 16.96 -0.41 40.07
C ARG A 271 18.09 -1.42 40.34
N ALA A 272 17.97 -2.27 41.36
CA ALA A 272 19.03 -3.21 41.73
C ALA A 272 19.11 -4.39 40.73
N GLU A 273 17.96 -4.89 40.29
CA GLU A 273 17.83 -5.92 39.25
C GLU A 273 18.28 -5.37 37.89
N ALA A 274 17.91 -4.14 37.53
CA ALA A 274 18.41 -3.48 36.33
C ALA A 274 19.96 -3.33 36.35
N LEU A 275 20.52 -2.92 37.49
CA LEU A 275 21.97 -2.82 37.71
C LEU A 275 22.69 -4.19 37.70
N LYS A 276 22.01 -5.27 38.12
CA LYS A 276 22.52 -6.64 37.98
C LYS A 276 22.52 -7.05 36.50
N TYR A 277 21.40 -6.84 35.80
CA TYR A 277 21.20 -7.23 34.41
C TYR A 277 22.23 -6.59 33.46
N ILE A 278 22.44 -5.27 33.56
CA ILE A 278 23.44 -4.55 32.74
C ILE A 278 24.87 -5.04 32.99
N LYS A 279 25.22 -5.41 34.23
CA LYS A 279 26.53 -5.97 34.58
C LYS A 279 26.74 -7.39 34.03
N THR A 280 25.69 -8.21 33.99
CA THR A 280 25.78 -9.60 33.51
C THR A 280 25.72 -9.69 31.98
N HIS A 281 24.80 -8.98 31.34
CA HIS A 281 24.47 -9.19 29.93
C HIS A 281 25.03 -8.14 28.96
N LEU A 282 25.21 -6.89 29.41
CA LEU A 282 25.69 -5.80 28.54
C LEU A 282 27.20 -5.56 28.65
N ALA A 283 27.87 -6.08 29.68
CA ALA A 283 29.32 -6.00 29.83
C ALA A 283 30.14 -6.58 28.65
N PRO A 284 29.75 -7.70 27.99
CA PRO A 284 30.46 -8.18 26.79
C PRO A 284 30.49 -7.19 25.62
N PHE A 285 29.48 -6.30 25.53
CA PHE A 285 29.33 -5.29 24.48
C PHE A 285 30.06 -3.97 24.81
N ALA A 286 30.79 -3.91 25.93
CA ALA A 286 31.42 -2.68 26.42
C ALA A 286 32.55 -2.17 25.51
N SER A 287 33.26 -3.04 24.79
CA SER A 287 34.36 -2.65 23.88
C SER A 287 33.88 -1.83 22.69
N SER A 288 32.75 -2.19 22.09
CA SER A 288 32.18 -1.53 20.89
C SER A 288 31.10 -0.49 21.20
N HIS A 289 30.33 -0.64 22.29
CA HIS A 289 29.13 0.20 22.55
C HIS A 289 29.16 0.94 23.91
N MET A 290 30.36 1.20 24.48
CA MET A 290 30.53 1.87 25.79
C MET A 290 29.65 3.11 25.98
N LYS A 291 29.59 4.03 24.99
CA LYS A 291 28.78 5.26 25.07
C LYS A 291 27.30 5.00 25.32
N GLU A 292 26.78 3.91 24.78
CA GLU A 292 25.37 3.53 24.91
C GLU A 292 25.11 2.90 26.29
N ILE A 293 26.01 2.02 26.74
CA ILE A 293 25.98 1.42 28.08
C ILE A 293 26.07 2.52 29.16
N GLN A 294 26.86 3.57 28.92
CA GLN A 294 26.91 4.75 29.79
C GLN A 294 25.56 5.49 29.89
N LYS A 295 24.80 5.65 28.79
CA LYS A 295 23.44 6.22 28.85
C LYS A 295 22.50 5.35 29.70
N LEU A 296 22.52 4.03 29.48
CA LEU A 296 21.71 3.07 30.24
C LEU A 296 22.08 3.08 31.74
N MET A 297 23.36 3.19 32.07
CA MET A 297 23.80 3.38 33.46
C MET A 297 23.35 4.74 34.04
N GLY A 298 23.27 5.80 33.23
CA GLY A 298 22.72 7.09 33.62
C GLY A 298 21.21 7.06 33.89
N SER A 299 20.44 6.28 33.11
CA SER A 299 18.99 6.16 33.29
C SER A 299 18.59 5.44 34.59
N LEU A 300 19.50 4.70 35.25
CA LEU A 300 19.30 4.16 36.61
C LEU A 300 18.97 5.23 37.66
N LEU A 301 19.32 6.51 37.42
CA LEU A 301 18.95 7.63 38.29
C LEU A 301 17.45 8.01 38.19
N TRP A 302 16.78 7.58 37.13
CA TRP A 302 15.40 7.95 36.77
C TRP A 302 14.42 6.77 36.90
N PHE A 303 14.74 5.80 37.77
CA PHE A 303 13.85 4.68 38.10
C PHE A 303 12.44 5.17 38.47
N GLY A 304 11.41 4.59 37.83
CA GLY A 304 10.01 5.00 37.99
C GLY A 304 9.64 6.40 37.46
N LYS A 305 10.56 7.10 36.77
CA LYS A 305 10.38 8.45 36.20
C LYS A 305 11.10 8.63 34.85
N LEU A 306 11.26 7.54 34.10
CA LEU A 306 12.01 7.52 32.84
C LEU A 306 11.35 8.40 31.77
N ASP A 307 10.01 8.46 31.79
CA ASP A 307 9.14 9.34 31.00
C ASP A 307 9.46 10.84 31.13
N LYS A 308 10.06 11.26 32.26
CA LYS A 308 10.38 12.66 32.59
C LYS A 308 11.88 12.92 32.65
N SER A 309 12.67 12.04 32.03
CA SER A 309 14.13 12.09 32.04
C SER A 309 14.70 12.51 30.68
N PRO A 310 16.01 12.86 30.62
CA PRO A 310 16.75 12.98 29.35
C PRO A 310 16.87 11.68 28.53
N TYR A 311 16.26 10.57 29.01
CA TYR A 311 16.23 9.24 28.41
C TYR A 311 14.79 8.77 28.14
N ALA A 312 13.82 9.70 28.07
CA ALA A 312 12.42 9.38 27.80
C ALA A 312 12.20 8.71 26.42
N ASP A 313 13.13 8.93 25.48
CA ASP A 313 13.19 8.21 24.20
C ASP A 313 13.32 6.70 24.39
N MET A 314 14.08 6.23 25.39
CA MET A 314 14.25 4.81 25.68
C MET A 314 12.95 4.13 26.15
N ALA A 315 12.04 4.90 26.74
CA ALA A 315 10.78 4.41 27.30
C ALA A 315 9.70 4.13 26.23
N ASP A 316 9.91 4.56 24.99
CA ASP A 316 8.90 4.57 23.93
C ASP A 316 8.47 3.13 23.53
N PRO A 317 7.16 2.80 23.56
CA PRO A 317 6.64 1.54 23.06
C PRO A 317 7.07 1.17 21.64
N ILE A 318 7.38 2.15 20.78
CA ILE A 318 7.82 1.94 19.39
C ILE A 318 9.07 1.06 19.28
N HIS A 319 9.94 1.02 20.31
CA HIS A 319 11.11 0.15 20.31
C HIS A 319 10.76 -1.33 20.26
N TRP A 320 9.61 -1.73 20.80
CA TRP A 320 9.13 -3.11 20.73
C TRP A 320 8.65 -3.45 19.32
N GLU A 321 8.03 -2.50 18.61
CA GLU A 321 7.61 -2.67 17.22
C GLU A 321 8.82 -2.67 16.27
N ASN A 322 9.69 -1.67 16.37
CA ASN A 322 10.93 -1.56 15.60
C ASN A 322 11.83 -2.80 15.77
N LEU A 323 12.00 -3.29 17.01
CA LEU A 323 12.84 -4.45 17.28
C LEU A 323 12.18 -5.76 16.80
N SER A 324 10.85 -5.86 16.84
CA SER A 324 10.14 -7.00 16.24
C SER A 324 10.23 -7.03 14.71
N GLU A 325 10.17 -5.85 14.07
CA GLU A 325 10.46 -5.73 12.65
C GLU A 325 11.89 -6.21 12.38
N GLU A 326 12.89 -5.63 13.06
CA GLU A 326 14.31 -5.94 12.85
C GLU A 326 14.64 -7.43 13.09
N LEU A 327 14.07 -8.03 14.13
CA LEU A 327 14.22 -9.45 14.44
C LEU A 327 13.73 -10.34 13.28
N MET A 328 12.61 -9.99 12.63
CA MET A 328 12.13 -10.67 11.43
C MET A 328 13.12 -10.56 10.25
N LYS A 329 13.76 -9.40 10.07
CA LYS A 329 14.77 -9.16 9.01
C LYS A 329 16.00 -10.04 9.24
N THR A 330 16.51 -10.03 10.47
CA THR A 330 17.68 -10.83 10.85
C THR A 330 17.38 -12.33 10.84
N TYR A 331 16.18 -12.76 11.24
CA TYR A 331 15.75 -14.15 11.12
C TYR A 331 15.71 -14.62 9.67
N CYS A 332 15.08 -13.85 8.76
CA CYS A 332 15.09 -14.15 7.33
C CYS A 332 16.53 -14.30 6.81
N ASN A 333 17.40 -13.30 7.07
CA ASN A 333 18.79 -13.31 6.61
C ASN A 333 19.57 -14.54 7.12
N LEU A 334 19.45 -14.89 8.40
CA LEU A 334 20.14 -16.06 8.98
C LEU A 334 19.61 -17.41 8.47
N SER A 335 18.36 -17.45 7.99
CA SER A 335 17.71 -18.63 7.41
C SER A 335 17.86 -18.73 5.89
N GLY A 336 18.71 -17.86 5.28
CA GLY A 336 18.89 -17.78 3.83
C GLY A 336 17.65 -17.30 3.07
N GLN A 337 16.66 -16.73 3.76
CA GLN A 337 15.41 -16.26 3.19
C GLN A 337 15.51 -14.78 2.80
N PRO A 338 14.90 -14.34 1.69
CA PRO A 338 14.83 -12.93 1.33
C PRO A 338 14.27 -12.05 2.46
N PHE A 339 15.00 -10.98 2.83
CA PHE A 339 14.49 -9.98 3.79
C PHE A 339 13.23 -9.27 3.25
N THR A 340 13.13 -9.05 1.94
CA THR A 340 11.89 -8.56 1.33
C THR A 340 11.12 -9.72 0.72
N ASP A 341 9.82 -9.77 0.97
CA ASP A 341 8.93 -10.79 0.42
C ASP A 341 8.93 -10.74 -1.12
N PRO A 342 9.29 -11.84 -1.83
CA PRO A 342 9.30 -11.87 -3.29
C PRO A 342 7.96 -11.53 -3.91
N LEU A 343 6.82 -11.85 -3.27
CA LEU A 343 5.50 -11.52 -3.80
C LEU A 343 5.26 -10.00 -3.75
N SER A 344 5.42 -9.38 -2.57
CA SER A 344 5.34 -7.93 -2.38
C SER A 344 6.29 -7.16 -3.30
N VAL A 345 7.53 -7.62 -3.46
CA VAL A 345 8.53 -7.03 -4.38
C VAL A 345 8.08 -7.14 -5.83
N THR A 346 7.60 -8.31 -6.26
CA THR A 346 7.14 -8.54 -7.64
C THR A 346 5.92 -7.70 -7.98
N VAL A 347 4.95 -7.60 -7.06
CA VAL A 347 3.77 -6.74 -7.21
C VAL A 347 4.19 -5.27 -7.25
N ALA A 348 5.07 -4.81 -6.35
CA ALA A 348 5.56 -3.44 -6.34
C ALA A 348 6.27 -3.07 -7.66
N ALA A 349 7.18 -3.92 -8.15
CA ALA A 349 7.87 -3.72 -9.42
C ALA A 349 6.90 -3.73 -10.62
N GLY A 350 5.96 -4.68 -10.64
CA GLY A 350 4.98 -4.83 -11.71
C GLY A 350 4.07 -3.61 -11.83
N VAL A 351 3.66 -3.02 -10.70
CA VAL A 351 2.76 -1.85 -10.71
C VAL A 351 3.52 -0.53 -10.90
N GLU A 352 4.78 -0.40 -10.44
CA GLU A 352 5.67 0.73 -10.81
C GLU A 352 5.90 0.78 -12.33
N GLY A 353 6.09 -0.37 -12.98
CA GLY A 353 6.21 -0.45 -14.44
C GLY A 353 4.91 -0.26 -15.23
N LEU A 354 3.75 -0.35 -14.57
CA LEU A 354 2.44 -0.47 -15.22
C LEU A 354 2.00 0.78 -16.02
N PRO A 355 2.22 2.03 -15.57
CA PRO A 355 1.87 3.21 -16.36
C PRO A 355 2.64 3.28 -17.69
N THR A 356 3.91 2.87 -17.68
CA THR A 356 4.77 2.81 -18.87
C THR A 356 4.28 1.72 -19.84
N LEU A 357 3.92 0.55 -19.32
CA LEU A 357 3.35 -0.54 -20.13
C LEU A 357 1.99 -0.15 -20.75
N LEU A 358 1.08 0.45 -19.97
CA LEU A 358 -0.24 0.92 -20.45
C LEU A 358 -0.08 1.97 -21.55
N LYS A 359 0.84 2.92 -21.36
CA LYS A 359 1.17 3.94 -22.36
C LYS A 359 1.74 3.30 -23.63
N LEU A 360 2.65 2.34 -23.50
CA LEU A 360 3.23 1.64 -24.66
C LEU A 360 2.16 0.86 -25.44
N ALA A 361 1.32 0.09 -24.76
CA ALA A 361 0.22 -0.65 -25.37
C ALA A 361 -0.70 0.29 -26.18
N SER A 362 -1.07 1.44 -25.61
CA SER A 362 -1.92 2.44 -26.29
C SER A 362 -1.29 3.01 -27.56
N VAL A 363 0.03 3.21 -27.59
CA VAL A 363 0.80 3.71 -28.75
C VAL A 363 1.06 2.61 -29.80
N MET A 364 1.01 1.33 -29.40
CA MET A 364 1.17 0.19 -30.30
C MET A 364 -0.14 -0.28 -30.93
N THR A 365 -1.30 0.04 -30.36
CA THR A 365 -2.62 -0.26 -30.97
C THR A 365 -2.68 0.25 -32.42
N GLY A 366 -2.78 -0.67 -33.38
CA GLY A 366 -2.84 -0.37 -34.82
C GLY A 366 -1.52 -0.60 -35.60
N LYS A 367 -0.39 -0.87 -34.94
CA LYS A 367 0.85 -1.29 -35.60
C LYS A 367 0.98 -2.81 -35.59
N LYS A 368 1.14 -3.44 -36.76
CA LYS A 368 1.23 -4.91 -36.96
C LYS A 368 2.48 -5.60 -36.36
N GLN A 369 3.19 -4.96 -35.44
CA GLN A 369 4.18 -5.66 -34.62
C GLN A 369 3.50 -6.02 -33.31
N ASP A 370 3.14 -7.29 -33.16
CA ASP A 370 2.43 -7.76 -31.96
C ASP A 370 3.27 -7.46 -30.72
N PHE A 371 2.73 -6.59 -29.85
CA PHE A 371 3.35 -6.21 -28.58
C PHE A 371 3.68 -7.44 -27.70
N GLN A 372 2.95 -8.54 -27.89
CA GLN A 372 3.17 -9.83 -27.23
C GLN A 372 4.34 -10.64 -27.80
N ALA A 373 4.71 -10.46 -29.08
CA ALA A 373 5.82 -11.18 -29.73
C ALA A 373 7.20 -10.53 -29.51
N MET A 374 7.25 -9.31 -28.96
CA MET A 374 8.49 -8.57 -28.73
C MET A 374 9.28 -9.09 -27.52
N LYS A 375 10.35 -9.85 -27.78
CA LYS A 375 11.29 -10.38 -26.76
C LYS A 375 11.91 -9.32 -25.83
N GLN A 376 11.98 -8.06 -26.26
CA GLN A 376 12.45 -6.93 -25.47
C GLN A 376 11.48 -5.76 -25.60
N LEU A 377 11.44 -4.87 -24.61
CA LEU A 377 10.65 -3.64 -24.67
C LEU A 377 11.43 -2.55 -25.44
N PRO A 378 10.77 -1.75 -26.29
CA PRO A 378 11.43 -0.67 -27.04
C PRO A 378 11.69 0.60 -26.20
N VAL A 379 11.30 0.60 -24.92
CA VAL A 379 11.47 1.68 -23.94
C VAL A 379 11.87 1.02 -22.62
N PRO A 380 12.88 1.53 -21.89
CA PRO A 380 13.23 1.01 -20.56
C PRO A 380 12.10 1.25 -19.54
N ILE A 381 11.97 0.36 -18.56
CA ILE A 381 11.13 0.59 -17.38
C ILE A 381 12.05 0.99 -16.23
N GLU A 382 11.98 2.25 -15.81
CA GLU A 382 12.80 2.80 -14.74
C GLU A 382 12.17 2.53 -13.36
N LEU A 383 12.30 1.29 -12.87
CA LEU A 383 11.78 0.89 -11.55
C LEU A 383 12.47 1.60 -10.37
N GLY A 384 13.63 2.24 -10.60
CA GLY A 384 14.43 2.88 -9.56
C GLY A 384 15.34 1.90 -8.78
N LYS A 385 16.08 2.45 -7.81
CA LYS A 385 17.16 1.73 -7.10
C LYS A 385 16.67 0.67 -6.10
N SER A 386 15.42 0.76 -5.64
CA SER A 386 14.81 -0.18 -4.68
C SER A 386 14.65 -1.60 -5.23
N PHE A 387 14.73 -1.79 -6.54
CA PHE A 387 14.62 -3.09 -7.21
C PHE A 387 15.96 -3.59 -7.79
N GLN A 388 17.08 -2.95 -7.44
CA GLN A 388 18.42 -3.31 -7.89
C GLN A 388 19.09 -4.25 -6.88
N PHE A 389 18.61 -5.50 -6.81
CA PHE A 389 19.03 -6.49 -5.82
C PHE A 389 20.42 -7.11 -6.04
N HIS A 390 20.96 -6.99 -7.26
CA HIS A 390 22.22 -7.62 -7.66
C HIS A 390 23.12 -6.65 -8.44
N SER A 391 24.43 -6.81 -8.27
CA SER A 391 25.47 -6.09 -9.02
C SER A 391 25.47 -6.51 -10.50
N VAL A 392 24.84 -5.74 -11.38
CA VAL A 392 24.81 -6.03 -12.84
C VAL A 392 25.90 -5.25 -13.58
N PHE A 393 26.79 -5.97 -14.27
CA PHE A 393 27.72 -5.39 -15.24
C PHE A 393 27.21 -5.55 -16.67
N VAL A 394 27.25 -4.47 -17.46
CA VAL A 394 26.98 -4.48 -18.91
C VAL A 394 28.27 -4.12 -19.62
N CYS A 395 28.75 -4.99 -20.51
CA CYS A 395 30.02 -4.83 -21.21
C CYS A 395 29.97 -3.60 -22.14
N PRO A 396 30.76 -2.52 -21.88
CA PRO A 396 30.64 -1.30 -22.67
C PRO A 396 30.91 -1.47 -24.18
N VAL A 397 31.73 -2.47 -24.55
CA VAL A 397 32.09 -2.78 -25.95
C VAL A 397 30.98 -3.51 -26.71
N SER A 398 30.47 -4.62 -26.17
CA SER A 398 29.48 -5.45 -26.87
C SER A 398 28.03 -5.08 -26.53
N ARG A 399 27.83 -4.35 -25.42
CA ARG A 399 26.55 -3.94 -24.83
C ARG A 399 25.71 -5.10 -24.25
N ASP A 400 26.30 -6.29 -24.14
CA ASP A 400 25.71 -7.43 -23.46
C ASP A 400 25.87 -7.32 -21.94
N GLN A 401 24.89 -7.82 -21.19
CA GLN A 401 25.03 -8.09 -19.76
C GLN A 401 26.02 -9.26 -19.52
N SER A 402 26.76 -9.23 -18.42
CA SER A 402 27.61 -10.36 -18.01
C SER A 402 26.80 -11.55 -17.48
N SER A 403 27.30 -12.75 -17.74
CA SER A 403 26.78 -14.02 -17.19
C SER A 403 27.92 -14.84 -16.59
N GLU A 404 27.66 -16.02 -16.03
CA GLU A 404 28.71 -16.91 -15.48
C GLU A 404 29.66 -17.44 -16.57
N GLU A 405 29.15 -17.66 -17.79
CA GLU A 405 29.94 -18.08 -18.96
C GLU A 405 30.67 -16.90 -19.62
N ASN A 406 30.08 -15.69 -19.51
CA ASN A 406 30.60 -14.43 -20.01
C ASN A 406 30.85 -13.38 -18.90
N PRO A 407 31.70 -13.69 -17.90
CA PRO A 407 31.85 -12.87 -16.70
C PRO A 407 32.59 -11.55 -16.96
N PRO A 408 32.45 -10.58 -16.06
CA PRO A 408 33.24 -9.36 -16.07
C PRO A 408 34.72 -9.68 -15.76
N MET A 409 35.62 -9.15 -16.58
CA MET A 409 37.07 -9.35 -16.46
C MET A 409 37.75 -7.98 -16.30
N LEU A 410 38.48 -7.82 -15.19
CA LEU A 410 39.35 -6.67 -14.93
C LEU A 410 40.64 -6.77 -15.76
N LEU A 411 40.90 -5.75 -16.56
CA LEU A 411 42.16 -5.57 -17.28
C LEU A 411 43.23 -4.98 -16.33
N PRO A 412 44.53 -5.14 -16.62
CA PRO A 412 45.62 -4.55 -15.81
C PRO A 412 45.57 -3.02 -15.65
N CYS A 413 44.84 -2.32 -16.54
CA CYS A 413 44.62 -0.88 -16.49
C CYS A 413 43.40 -0.44 -15.63
N GLY A 414 42.76 -1.36 -14.90
CA GLY A 414 41.60 -1.06 -14.05
C GLY A 414 40.24 -1.05 -14.76
N HIS A 415 40.20 -1.04 -16.09
CA HIS A 415 38.96 -1.14 -16.86
C HIS A 415 38.41 -2.56 -16.88
N VAL A 416 37.09 -2.70 -17.05
CA VAL A 416 36.39 -4.00 -17.05
C VAL A 416 35.75 -4.26 -18.43
N LEU A 417 35.86 -5.48 -18.93
CA LEU A 417 35.19 -5.98 -20.14
C LEU A 417 34.69 -7.40 -19.90
N CYS A 418 33.61 -7.83 -20.56
CA CYS A 418 33.21 -9.24 -20.48
C CYS A 418 34.18 -10.17 -21.23
N LYS A 419 34.34 -11.39 -20.73
CA LYS A 419 35.25 -12.44 -21.23
C LYS A 419 35.18 -12.64 -22.76
N GLN A 420 33.99 -12.70 -23.35
CA GLN A 420 33.84 -12.84 -24.81
C GLN A 420 34.37 -11.63 -25.60
N SER A 421 34.27 -10.42 -25.06
CA SER A 421 34.82 -9.21 -25.69
C SER A 421 36.35 -9.23 -25.66
N ILE A 422 36.95 -9.69 -24.57
CA ILE A 422 38.41 -9.92 -24.48
C ILE A 422 38.84 -10.99 -25.49
N ASN A 423 38.14 -12.13 -25.57
CA ASN A 423 38.43 -13.19 -26.54
C ASN A 423 38.36 -12.70 -28.00
N LYS A 424 37.39 -11.82 -28.32
CA LYS A 424 37.28 -11.21 -29.66
C LYS A 424 38.45 -10.26 -29.96
N LEU A 425 38.81 -9.37 -29.03
CA LEU A 425 39.92 -8.42 -29.19
C LEU A 425 41.29 -9.12 -29.32
N SER A 426 41.53 -10.14 -28.50
CA SER A 426 42.75 -10.96 -28.46
C SER A 426 42.87 -12.00 -29.58
N LYS A 427 41.91 -12.06 -30.51
CA LYS A 427 41.78 -13.14 -31.54
C LYS A 427 41.88 -14.54 -30.91
N CYS A 428 40.90 -14.88 -30.08
CA CYS A 428 40.85 -16.16 -29.35
C CYS A 428 42.12 -16.43 -28.54
N ASN A 429 42.56 -15.43 -27.77
CA ASN A 429 43.69 -15.48 -26.83
C ASN A 429 45.08 -15.63 -27.48
N THR A 430 45.19 -15.48 -28.81
CA THR A 430 46.46 -15.65 -29.54
C THR A 430 47.39 -14.45 -29.49
N ARG A 431 46.93 -13.27 -29.02
CA ARG A 431 47.73 -12.05 -28.95
C ARG A 431 47.28 -11.08 -27.85
N ASN A 432 48.17 -10.14 -27.52
CA ASN A 432 47.81 -8.94 -26.75
C ASN A 432 46.82 -8.06 -27.53
N PHE A 433 46.08 -7.23 -26.79
CA PHE A 433 45.08 -6.31 -27.33
C PHE A 433 45.07 -4.99 -26.56
N LYS A 434 44.71 -3.87 -27.20
CA LYS A 434 44.56 -2.58 -26.53
C LYS A 434 43.24 -2.49 -25.79
N CYS A 435 43.27 -1.87 -24.62
CA CYS A 435 42.05 -1.49 -23.91
C CYS A 435 41.25 -0.47 -24.78
N PRO A 436 39.93 -0.65 -24.95
CA PRO A 436 39.09 0.32 -25.67
C PRO A 436 38.97 1.69 -24.99
N TYR A 437 39.40 1.82 -23.73
CA TYR A 437 39.26 3.03 -22.91
C TYR A 437 40.57 3.77 -22.63
N CYS A 438 41.72 3.15 -22.87
CA CYS A 438 43.04 3.73 -22.58
C CYS A 438 44.13 3.10 -23.45
N PRO A 439 45.28 3.77 -23.69
CA PRO A 439 46.30 3.29 -24.64
C PRO A 439 47.06 2.02 -24.21
N LEU A 440 46.84 1.51 -22.99
CA LEU A 440 47.52 0.31 -22.48
C LEU A 440 47.10 -0.96 -23.26
N ASP A 441 48.11 -1.74 -23.63
CA ASP A 441 47.98 -3.13 -24.07
C ASP A 441 47.77 -4.07 -22.86
N ALA A 442 46.98 -5.13 -23.08
CA ALA A 442 46.71 -6.18 -22.11
C ALA A 442 46.84 -7.56 -22.78
N SER A 443 47.22 -8.58 -22.01
CA SER A 443 47.10 -9.99 -22.39
C SER A 443 45.98 -10.66 -21.60
N VAL A 444 45.39 -11.72 -22.16
CA VAL A 444 44.27 -12.44 -21.52
C VAL A 444 44.69 -13.07 -20.19
N ALA A 445 45.93 -13.56 -20.09
CA ALA A 445 46.49 -14.16 -18.87
C ALA A 445 46.67 -13.16 -17.70
N GLN A 446 46.71 -11.86 -17.97
CA GLN A 446 46.77 -10.81 -16.95
C GLN A 446 45.37 -10.30 -16.54
N CYS A 447 44.31 -10.68 -17.27
CA CYS A 447 42.95 -10.26 -16.97
C CYS A 447 42.36 -11.16 -15.89
N LYS A 448 41.83 -10.57 -14.81
CA LYS A 448 41.24 -11.31 -13.68
C LYS A 448 39.72 -11.27 -13.73
N GLN A 449 39.04 -12.36 -13.43
CA GLN A 449 37.59 -12.35 -13.26
C GLN A 449 37.23 -11.48 -12.04
N LEU A 450 36.18 -10.66 -12.19
CA LEU A 450 35.54 -9.98 -11.08
C LEU A 450 34.35 -10.79 -10.57
N HIS A 451 34.18 -10.70 -9.26
CA HIS A 451 33.01 -11.19 -8.52
C HIS A 451 32.48 -9.97 -7.75
N PHE A 452 31.16 -9.80 -7.72
CA PHE A 452 30.45 -8.60 -7.26
C PHE A 452 29.24 -8.95 -6.39
#